data_AF-A0A7Y3FM50-F1
#
_entry.id   AF-A0A7Y3FM50-F1
#
_cell.length_a   1.000
_cell.length_b   1.000
_cell.length_c   1.000
_cell.angle_alpha   90.00
_cell.angle_beta   90.00
_cell.angle_gamma   90.00
#
_symmetry.space_group_name_H-M   'P 1'
#
loop_
_entity.id
_entity.type
_entity.pdbx_description
1 polymer ?
#
loop_
_entity_poly.entity_id
_entity_poly.type
_entity_poly.pdbx_seq_one_letter_code
_entity_poly.pdbx_strand_id
1 'polypeptide(L)' 'QNLLGGDAAMSMTRRPSIVADAAHAILTRDAAQTTGNFFIDEDVLREEGIVDFAQYQYGPDAQLQTDIFLDDDGS' A
#
# COMPACT_ATOMS: atom_id res chain seq x y z
N GLN A 1 -13.68 -8.00 -25.88
CA GLN A 1 -13.42 -6.54 -25.84
C GLN A 1 -12.42 -6.32 -24.72
N ASN A 2 -11.14 -6.13 -25.03
CA ASN A 2 -10.12 -5.98 -23.99
C ASN A 2 -10.24 -4.60 -23.34
N LEU A 3 -10.35 -4.60 -22.03
CA LEU A 3 -10.59 -3.44 -21.18
C LEU A 3 -9.28 -2.64 -21.09
N LEU A 4 -8.89 -1.92 -22.15
CA LEU A 4 -7.68 -1.10 -22.18
C LEU A 4 -7.56 -0.16 -20.95
N GLY A 5 -8.69 0.31 -20.40
CA GLY A 5 -8.70 1.10 -19.17
C GLY A 5 -8.44 0.31 -17.88
N GLY A 6 -8.74 -0.98 -17.85
CA GLY A 6 -8.51 -1.85 -16.69
C GLY A 6 -7.03 -2.16 -16.50
N ASP A 7 -6.34 -2.56 -17.56
CA ASP A 7 -4.90 -2.84 -17.50
C ASP A 7 -4.10 -1.57 -17.16
N ALA A 8 -4.49 -0.43 -17.74
CA ALA A 8 -3.91 0.87 -17.41
C ALA A 8 -4.16 1.27 -15.95
N ALA A 9 -5.39 1.15 -15.45
CA ALA A 9 -5.71 1.42 -14.05
C ALA A 9 -4.94 0.49 -13.09
N MET A 10 -4.86 -0.80 -13.41
CA MET A 10 -4.09 -1.76 -12.59
C MET A 10 -2.61 -1.40 -12.53
N SER A 11 -2.02 -0.94 -13.64
CA SER A 11 -0.60 -0.53 -13.68
C SER A 11 -0.25 0.67 -12.80
N MET A 12 -1.24 1.49 -12.41
CA MET A 12 -1.09 2.66 -11.54
C MET A 12 -1.46 2.35 -10.08
N THR A 13 -1.68 1.08 -9.74
CA THR A 13 -2.02 0.63 -8.39
C THR A 13 -0.99 -0.34 -7.84
N ARG A 14 -1.03 -0.57 -6.52
CA ARG A 14 -0.23 -1.60 -5.87
C ARG A 14 -0.95 -2.94 -5.87
N ARG A 15 -0.16 -4.01 -5.80
CA ARG A 15 -0.62 -5.38 -5.63
C ARG A 15 -1.29 -5.49 -4.25
N PRO A 16 -2.42 -6.20 -4.12
CA PRO A 16 -3.14 -6.35 -2.85
C PRO A 16 -2.31 -6.93 -1.69
N SER A 17 -1.18 -7.59 -2.00
CA SER A 17 -0.27 -8.13 -1.00
C SER A 17 0.29 -7.07 -0.05
N ILE A 18 0.37 -5.79 -0.44
CA ILE A 18 0.84 -4.73 0.45
C ILE A 18 -0.07 -4.56 1.68
N VAL A 19 -1.38 -4.52 1.47
CA VAL A 19 -2.36 -4.42 2.55
C VAL A 19 -2.38 -5.71 3.36
N ALA A 20 -2.18 -6.87 2.73
CA ALA A 20 -2.12 -8.14 3.42
C ALA A 20 -0.93 -8.21 4.39
N ASP A 21 0.26 -7.78 3.96
CA ASP A 21 1.46 -7.77 4.79
C ASP A 21 1.34 -6.74 5.92
N ALA A 22 0.81 -5.54 5.63
CA ALA A 22 0.55 -4.53 6.66
C ALA A 22 -0.46 -5.02 7.70
N ALA A 23 -1.55 -5.66 7.27
CA ALA A 23 -2.52 -6.26 8.17
C ALA A 23 -1.89 -7.36 9.04
N HIS A 24 -1.04 -8.21 8.45
CA HIS A 24 -0.31 -9.23 9.21
C HIS A 24 0.60 -8.60 10.28
N ALA A 25 1.34 -7.54 9.93
CA ALA A 25 2.18 -6.80 10.88
C ALA A 25 1.34 -6.23 12.04
N ILE A 26 0.22 -5.56 11.74
CA ILE A 26 -0.68 -5.02 12.78
C ILE A 26 -1.23 -6.12 13.68
N LEU A 27 -1.72 -7.22 13.11
CA LEU A 27 -2.38 -8.31 13.83
C LEU A 27 -1.42 -9.12 14.72
N THR A 28 -0.11 -9.02 14.50
CA THR A 28 0.92 -9.73 15.29
C THR A 28 1.53 -8.86 16.39
N ARG A 29 1.22 -7.56 16.44
CA ARG A 29 1.62 -6.65 17.53
C ARG A 29 0.78 -6.91 18.79
N ASP A 30 1.26 -6.40 19.92
CA ASP A 30 0.48 -6.41 21.17
C ASP A 30 -0.77 -5.53 21.02
N ALA A 31 -1.94 -6.16 21.07
CA ALA A 31 -3.24 -5.50 20.92
C ALA A 31 -3.52 -4.46 22.03
N ALA A 32 -2.91 -4.61 23.22
CA ALA A 32 -3.07 -3.64 24.31
C ALA A 32 -2.37 -2.31 23.99
N GLN A 33 -1.34 -2.32 23.15
CA GLN A 33 -0.59 -1.15 22.71
C GLN A 33 -0.98 -0.67 21.30
N THR A 34 -1.64 -1.53 20.52
CA THR A 34 -1.91 -1.31 19.09
C THR A 34 -3.42 -1.18 18.85
N THR A 35 -4.01 -0.10 19.32
CA THR A 35 -5.46 0.16 19.24
C THR A 35 -5.77 1.64 18.95
N GLY A 36 -6.90 1.92 18.30
CA GLY A 36 -7.35 3.29 18.01
C GLY A 36 -6.63 4.02 16.87
N ASN A 37 -5.92 3.28 16.00
CA ASN A 37 -5.12 3.85 14.91
C ASN A 37 -5.84 3.78 13.55
N PHE A 38 -5.56 4.74 12.67
CA PHE A 38 -5.86 4.68 11.24
C PHE A 38 -4.53 4.48 10.50
N PHE A 39 -4.19 3.23 10.23
CA PHE A 39 -2.91 2.88 9.62
C PHE A 39 -2.90 3.10 8.11
N ILE A 40 -1.76 3.57 7.60
CA ILE A 40 -1.39 3.49 6.18
C ILE A 40 -0.47 2.28 6.02
N ASP A 41 -0.72 1.48 5.00
CA ASP A 41 0.02 0.23 4.74
C ASP A 41 1.53 0.46 4.59
N GLU A 42 1.93 1.48 3.83
CA GLU A 42 3.33 1.86 3.67
C GLU A 42 4.00 2.25 4.98
N ASP A 43 3.33 3.03 5.82
CA ASP A 43 3.91 3.49 7.08
C ASP A 43 4.10 2.32 8.05
N VAL A 44 3.12 1.43 8.14
CA VAL A 44 3.26 0.18 8.92
C VAL A 44 4.43 -0.65 8.42
N LEU A 45 4.56 -0.84 7.11
CA LEU A 45 5.65 -1.65 6.55
C LEU A 45 7.02 -0.97 6.72
N ARG A 46 7.10 0.36 6.69
CA ARG A 46 8.32 1.12 7.04
C ARG A 46 8.72 0.91 8.49
N GLU A 47 7.77 0.87 9.42
CA GLU A 47 8.04 0.53 10.83
C GLU A 47 8.61 -0.89 10.99
N GLU A 48 8.19 -1.83 10.14
CA GLU A 48 8.76 -3.19 10.06
C GLU A 48 10.10 -3.24 9.30
N GLY A 49 10.63 -2.09 8.87
CA GLY A 49 11.91 -1.96 8.19
C GLY A 49 11.88 -2.14 6.68
N ILE A 50 10.71 -2.24 6.06
CA ILE A 50 10.56 -2.32 4.60
C ILE A 50 10.66 -0.92 4.00
N VAL A 51 11.70 -0.71 3.21
CA VAL A 51 11.97 0.56 2.52
C VAL A 51 11.85 0.47 1.00
N ASP A 52 11.88 -0.76 0.45
CA ASP A 52 11.68 -1.02 -0.97
C ASP A 52 10.28 -1.60 -1.22
N PHE A 53 9.43 -0.78 -1.83
CA PHE A 53 8.05 -1.11 -2.17
C PHE A 53 7.87 -1.58 -3.61
N ALA A 54 8.95 -1.69 -4.41
CA ALA A 54 8.87 -2.12 -5.81
C ALA A 54 8.24 -3.52 -5.96
N GLN A 55 8.41 -4.39 -4.97
CA GLN A 55 7.78 -5.73 -4.92
C GLN A 55 6.24 -5.70 -4.94
N TYR A 56 5.65 -4.59 -4.50
CA TYR A 56 4.20 -4.38 -4.49
C TYR A 56 3.70 -3.69 -5.76
N GLN A 57 4.55 -3.39 -6.74
CA GLN A 57 4.14 -2.80 -8.01
C GLN A 57 3.86 -3.90 -9.05
N TYR A 58 2.98 -3.63 -10.01
CA TYR A 58 2.76 -4.53 -11.15
C TYR A 58 3.89 -4.45 -12.20
N GLY A 59 4.74 -3.42 -12.14
CA GLY A 59 5.89 -3.23 -13.03
C GLY A 59 6.84 -2.13 -12.54
N PRO A 60 8.06 -2.04 -13.10
CA PRO A 60 9.17 -1.24 -12.56
C PRO A 60 9.02 0.29 -12.67
N ASP A 61 8.06 0.79 -13.46
CA ASP A 61 7.85 2.23 -13.72
C ASP A 61 6.40 2.66 -13.45
N ALA A 62 5.75 2.05 -12.45
CA ALA A 62 4.37 2.38 -12.10
C ALA A 62 4.28 3.83 -11.59
N GLN A 63 3.62 4.72 -12.34
CA GLN A 63 3.12 5.99 -11.81
C GLN A 63 1.91 5.69 -10.92
N LEU A 64 2.18 5.51 -9.64
CA LEU A 64 1.14 5.17 -8.67
C LEU A 64 0.20 6.36 -8.46
N GLN A 65 -1.09 6.07 -8.43
CA GLN A 65 -2.10 7.04 -8.05
C GLN A 65 -2.30 6.99 -6.52
N THR A 66 -2.39 8.16 -5.91
CA THR A 66 -2.75 8.31 -4.49
C THR A 66 -4.18 7.84 -4.24
N ASP A 67 -4.39 7.21 -3.08
CA ASP A 67 -5.70 6.69 -2.70
C ASP A 67 -6.71 7.82 -2.44
N ILE A 68 -8.00 7.55 -2.63
CA ILE A 68 -9.08 8.54 -2.72
C ILE A 68 -9.33 9.34 -1.44
N PHE A 69 -8.76 8.92 -0.31
CA PHE A 69 -8.90 9.56 1.00
C PHE A 69 -7.58 10.12 1.54
N LEU A 70 -6.52 10.05 0.75
CA LEU A 70 -5.23 10.63 1.08
C LEU A 70 -5.03 11.86 0.20
N ASP A 71 -4.47 12.92 0.79
CA ASP A 71 -4.03 14.07 0.03
C ASP A 71 -2.72 13.70 -0.68
N ASP A 72 -2.49 14.20 -1.90
CA ASP A 72 -1.15 14.15 -2.50
C ASP A 72 -0.24 14.99 -1.60
N ASP A 73 0.70 14.36 -0.89
CA ASP A 73 1.64 14.97 0.04
C ASP A 73 2.58 15.98 -0.68
N GLY A 74 2.03 17.14 -1.02
CA GLY A 74 2.73 18.30 -1.55
C GLY A 74 3.31 19.20 -0.46
N SER A 75 3.84 18.62 0.61
CA SER A 75 4.66 19.33 1.62
C SER A 75 6.15 19.23 1.31
#